data_AF-A0A359MQX6-F1
#
_entry.id   AF-A0A359MQX6-F1
#
_cell.length_a   1.000
_cell.length_b   1.000
_cell.length_c   1.000
_cell.angle_alpha   90.00
_cell.angle_beta   90.00
_cell.angle_gamma   90.00
#
_symmetry.space_group_name_H-M   'P 1'
#
loop_
_entity.id
_entity.type
_entity.pdbx_description
1 polymer ?
#
loop_
_entity_poly.entity_id
_entity_poly.type
_entity_poly.pdbx_seq_one_letter_code
_entity_poly.pdbx_strand_id
1 'polypeptide(L)'
;MTSSTEFDILSDNEIVSLIREGNQSAMDYLLEKYKYLVRNKAKALFLIGGDRDDLIQEGMIGLYKAVRDFQSDKDNSFFNFADLCISRQIYSAIKASNRKKNIPLNTYISLYAPAYGENSDSEEKETLVDIIHQKNVSNPEELVIDKENTSMIEYELVRRLSNLEKQVLDLYMQDLKYIQIAEVLGKEPKTIDNALTRIKTKLNQVLKDM
;
A
#
# COMPACT_ATOMS: atom_id res chain seq x y z
N MET A 1 -11.15 7.88 -43.51
CA MET A 1 -10.28 8.67 -42.61
C MET A 1 -10.82 10.09 -42.46
N THR A 2 -12.12 10.25 -42.12
CA THR A 2 -12.83 11.54 -42.29
C THR A 2 -13.69 11.95 -41.09
N SER A 3 -13.64 11.26 -39.95
CA SER A 3 -14.51 11.59 -38.80
C SER A 3 -13.89 12.49 -37.73
N SER A 4 -12.56 12.66 -37.68
CA SER A 4 -11.92 13.39 -36.57
C SER A 4 -12.17 14.91 -36.61
N THR A 5 -12.34 15.50 -37.79
CA THR A 5 -12.48 16.96 -37.96
C THR A 5 -13.83 17.52 -37.55
N GLU A 6 -14.89 16.70 -37.52
CA GLU A 6 -16.24 17.16 -37.15
C GLU A 6 -16.43 17.26 -35.64
N PHE A 7 -15.76 16.40 -34.87
CA PHE A 7 -15.86 16.41 -33.41
C PHE A 7 -14.95 17.45 -32.74
N ASP A 8 -13.93 17.95 -33.44
CA ASP A 8 -12.99 18.96 -32.90
C ASP A 8 -13.64 20.30 -32.55
N ILE A 9 -14.77 20.62 -33.20
CA ILE A 9 -15.52 21.86 -32.96
C ILE A 9 -16.59 21.72 -31.87
N LEU A 10 -16.87 20.51 -31.41
CA LEU A 10 -17.89 20.23 -30.40
C LEU A 10 -17.28 20.26 -28.99
N SER A 11 -18.06 20.74 -28.04
CA SER A 11 -17.75 20.61 -26.62
C SER A 11 -17.85 19.15 -26.17
N ASP A 12 -17.14 18.81 -25.08
CA ASP A 12 -17.20 17.44 -24.54
C ASP A 12 -18.63 17.04 -24.14
N ASN A 13 -19.46 17.99 -23.71
CA ASN A 13 -20.86 17.74 -23.36
C ASN A 13 -21.70 17.37 -24.58
N GLU A 14 -21.48 18.02 -25.72
CA GLU A 14 -22.15 17.71 -26.99
C GLU A 14 -21.72 16.34 -27.50
N ILE A 15 -20.42 16.03 -27.43
CA ILE A 15 -19.89 14.71 -27.80
C ILE A 15 -20.48 13.62 -26.91
N VAL A 16 -20.55 13.82 -25.59
CA VAL A 16 -21.19 12.87 -24.68
C VAL A 16 -22.68 12.69 -24.98
N SER A 17 -23.38 13.74 -25.42
CA SER A 17 -24.78 13.64 -25.83
C SER A 17 -24.95 12.76 -27.06
N LEU A 18 -24.10 12.91 -28.08
CA LEU A 18 -24.07 12.04 -29.26
C LEU A 18 -23.77 10.57 -28.89
N ILE A 19 -22.90 10.36 -27.90
CA ILE A 19 -22.58 9.01 -27.41
C ILE A 19 -23.82 8.35 -26.78
N ARG A 20 -24.64 9.12 -26.04
CA ARG A 20 -25.90 8.63 -25.46
C ARG A 20 -26.94 8.27 -26.52
N GLU A 21 -26.89 8.92 -27.67
CA GLU A 21 -27.70 8.60 -28.85
C GLU A 21 -27.18 7.36 -29.61
N GLY A 22 -26.08 6.75 -29.15
CA GLY A 22 -25.51 5.52 -29.72
C GLY A 22 -24.42 5.76 -30.76
N ASN A 23 -23.90 6.99 -30.90
CA ASN A 23 -22.83 7.30 -31.83
C ASN A 23 -21.49 6.73 -31.34
N GLN A 24 -21.10 5.58 -31.88
CA GLN A 24 -19.82 4.93 -31.54
C GLN A 24 -18.60 5.73 -32.02
N SER A 25 -18.70 6.44 -33.13
CA SER A 25 -17.58 7.27 -33.62
C SER A 25 -17.27 8.44 -32.68
N ALA A 26 -18.30 8.99 -32.02
CA ALA A 26 -18.13 10.00 -30.98
C ALA A 26 -17.45 9.41 -29.72
N MET A 27 -17.75 8.16 -29.36
CA MET A 27 -17.09 7.44 -28.27
C MET A 27 -15.60 7.27 -28.55
N ASP A 28 -15.26 6.70 -29.71
CA ASP A 28 -13.87 6.49 -30.12
C ASP A 28 -13.08 7.79 -30.14
N TYR A 29 -13.68 8.86 -30.66
CA TYR A 29 -13.07 10.19 -30.67
C TYR A 29 -12.79 10.69 -29.24
N LEU A 30 -13.76 10.63 -28.34
CA LEU A 30 -13.61 11.14 -26.98
C LEU A 30 -12.58 10.31 -26.18
N LEU A 31 -12.54 8.99 -26.38
CA LEU A 31 -11.54 8.12 -25.78
C LEU A 31 -10.13 8.47 -26.28
N GLU A 32 -9.94 8.69 -27.58
CA GLU A 32 -8.63 9.07 -28.12
C GLU A 32 -8.22 10.48 -27.67
N LYS A 33 -9.16 11.44 -27.64
CA LYS A 33 -8.94 12.81 -27.14
C LYS A 33 -8.41 12.82 -25.70
N TYR A 34 -8.93 11.95 -24.84
CA TYR A 34 -8.56 11.89 -23.42
C TYR A 34 -7.50 10.83 -23.07
N LYS A 35 -7.01 10.06 -24.05
CA LYS A 35 -5.98 9.02 -23.85
C LYS A 35 -4.68 9.55 -23.27
N TYR A 36 -4.32 10.81 -23.54
CA TYR A 36 -3.14 11.42 -22.94
C TYR A 36 -3.25 11.52 -21.41
N LEU A 37 -4.46 11.73 -20.87
CA LEU A 37 -4.72 11.83 -19.44
C LEU A 37 -4.42 10.48 -18.76
N VAL A 38 -4.91 9.40 -19.36
CA VAL A 38 -4.61 8.02 -18.94
C VAL A 38 -3.10 7.76 -18.94
N ARG A 39 -2.41 8.09 -20.04
CA ARG A 39 -0.95 7.90 -20.16
C ARG A 39 -0.18 8.69 -19.10
N ASN A 40 -0.59 9.92 -18.80
CA ASN A 40 0.06 10.75 -17.79
C ASN A 40 -0.12 10.18 -16.37
N LYS A 41 -1.33 9.72 -16.03
CA LYS A 41 -1.61 9.09 -14.73
C LYS A 41 -0.89 7.75 -14.57
N ALA A 42 -0.91 6.91 -15.60
CA ALA A 42 -0.23 5.62 -15.59
C ALA A 42 1.30 5.78 -15.42
N LYS A 43 1.92 6.80 -16.05
CA LYS A 43 3.34 7.12 -15.85
C LYS A 43 3.68 7.46 -14.41
N ALA A 44 2.86 8.29 -13.75
CA ALA A 44 3.09 8.68 -12.36
C ALA A 44 2.98 7.50 -11.39
N LEU A 45 2.08 6.55 -11.69
CA LEU A 45 1.77 5.41 -10.83
C LEU A 45 2.58 4.13 -11.14
N PHE A 46 3.25 4.06 -12.29
CA PHE A 46 4.18 2.97 -12.66
C PHE A 46 5.30 2.77 -11.64
N LEU A 47 5.75 3.86 -11.00
CA LEU A 47 6.79 3.85 -9.96
C LEU A 47 6.40 3.04 -8.70
N ILE A 48 5.13 2.62 -8.58
CA ILE A 48 4.58 1.90 -7.42
C ILE A 48 4.52 0.36 -7.69
N GLY A 49 5.12 -0.13 -8.78
CA GLY A 49 5.34 -1.57 -9.02
C GLY A 49 4.28 -2.28 -9.87
N GLY A 50 3.59 -1.55 -10.77
CA GLY A 50 2.69 -2.13 -11.77
C GLY A 50 3.31 -2.21 -13.16
N ASP A 51 2.82 -3.11 -14.02
CA ASP A 51 3.16 -3.09 -15.45
C ASP A 51 2.52 -1.84 -16.10
N ARG A 52 3.31 -1.08 -16.84
CA ARG A 52 2.87 0.18 -17.45
C ARG A 52 1.69 -0.03 -18.40
N ASP A 53 1.71 -1.13 -19.15
CA ASP A 53 0.66 -1.41 -20.13
C ASP A 53 -0.64 -1.83 -19.45
N ASP A 54 -0.55 -2.60 -18.35
CA ASP A 54 -1.72 -2.93 -17.50
C ASP A 54 -2.35 -1.68 -16.89
N LEU A 55 -1.54 -0.74 -16.40
CA LEU A 55 -2.04 0.52 -15.83
C LEU A 55 -2.71 1.41 -16.88
N ILE A 56 -2.20 1.41 -18.12
CA ILE A 56 -2.84 2.12 -19.22
C ILE A 56 -4.20 1.51 -19.52
N GLN A 57 -4.30 0.17 -19.58
CA GLN A 57 -5.57 -0.50 -19.85
C GLN A 57 -6.60 -0.24 -18.76
N GLU A 58 -6.20 -0.33 -17.49
CA GLU A 58 -7.06 0.00 -16.35
C GLU A 58 -7.48 1.48 -16.38
N GLY A 59 -6.58 2.38 -16.74
CA GLY A 59 -6.93 3.79 -16.94
C GLY A 59 -7.93 4.00 -18.07
N MET A 60 -7.80 3.29 -19.19
CA MET A 60 -8.75 3.34 -20.30
C MET A 60 -10.13 2.80 -19.89
N ILE A 61 -10.20 1.76 -19.06
CA ILE A 61 -11.45 1.27 -18.46
C ILE A 61 -12.09 2.36 -17.58
N GLY A 62 -11.29 3.09 -16.81
CA GLY A 62 -11.75 4.23 -16.00
C GLY A 62 -12.31 5.36 -16.84
N LEU A 63 -11.64 5.70 -17.94
CA LEU A 63 -12.09 6.70 -18.91
C LEU A 63 -13.40 6.27 -19.58
N TYR A 64 -13.52 5.01 -20.02
CA TYR A 64 -14.74 4.49 -20.61
C TYR A 64 -15.94 4.59 -19.66
N LYS A 65 -15.75 4.23 -18.38
CA LYS A 65 -16.77 4.42 -17.34
C LYS A 65 -17.12 5.89 -17.17
N ALA A 66 -16.15 6.79 -17.22
CA ALA A 66 -16.40 8.23 -17.12
C ALA A 66 -17.28 8.71 -18.28
N VAL A 67 -17.00 8.31 -19.52
CA VAL A 67 -17.81 8.66 -20.70
C VAL A 67 -19.25 8.16 -20.55
N ARG A 68 -19.43 6.92 -20.09
CA ARG A 68 -20.76 6.31 -19.91
C ARG A 68 -21.57 6.94 -18.77
N ASP A 69 -20.92 7.23 -17.65
CA ASP A 69 -21.59 7.59 -16.39
C ASP A 69 -21.61 9.12 -16.14
N PHE A 70 -20.94 9.93 -16.99
CA PHE A 70 -20.93 11.38 -16.84
C PHE A 70 -22.33 11.96 -17.00
N GLN A 71 -22.68 12.90 -16.12
CA GLN A 71 -23.96 13.63 -16.16
C GLN A 71 -23.68 15.14 -16.24
N SER A 72 -24.12 15.76 -17.33
CA SER A 72 -23.86 17.17 -17.67
C SER A 72 -24.65 18.18 -16.82
N ASP A 73 -25.60 17.69 -16.03
CA ASP A 73 -26.43 18.45 -15.08
C ASP A 73 -25.71 18.75 -13.75
N LYS A 74 -24.57 18.10 -13.50
CA LYS A 74 -23.70 18.36 -12.36
C LYS A 74 -22.65 19.40 -12.76
N ASP A 75 -22.39 20.39 -11.89
CA ASP A 75 -21.46 21.52 -12.09
C ASP A 75 -19.96 21.15 -12.28
N ASN A 76 -19.66 19.96 -12.78
CA ASN A 76 -18.29 19.50 -12.99
C ASN A 76 -18.02 19.23 -14.47
N SER A 77 -16.88 19.72 -14.96
CA SER A 77 -16.47 19.45 -16.33
C SER A 77 -16.23 17.96 -16.55
N PHE A 78 -16.45 17.49 -17.79
CA PHE A 78 -16.15 16.12 -18.17
C PHE A 78 -14.69 15.77 -17.86
N PHE A 79 -13.76 16.70 -18.12
CA PHE A 79 -12.34 16.55 -17.78
C PHE A 79 -12.12 16.15 -16.32
N ASN A 80 -12.69 16.89 -15.37
CA ASN A 80 -12.51 16.63 -13.93
C ASN A 80 -13.12 15.29 -13.52
N PHE A 81 -14.28 14.94 -14.10
CA PHE A 81 -14.93 13.67 -13.82
C PHE A 81 -14.12 12.48 -14.36
N ALA A 82 -13.61 12.60 -15.58
CA ALA A 82 -12.71 11.64 -16.20
C ALA A 82 -11.43 11.47 -15.39
N ASP A 83 -10.79 12.57 -14.97
CA ASP A 83 -9.57 12.55 -14.16
C ASP A 83 -9.76 11.73 -12.87
N LEU A 84 -10.88 11.95 -12.17
CA LEU A 84 -11.23 11.23 -10.96
C LEU A 84 -11.47 9.74 -11.21
N CYS A 85 -12.23 9.39 -12.25
CA CYS A 85 -12.57 8.00 -12.57
C CYS A 85 -11.33 7.21 -13.00
N ILE A 86 -10.50 7.78 -13.87
CA ILE A 86 -9.21 7.19 -14.30
C ILE A 86 -8.33 6.93 -13.09
N SER A 87 -8.14 7.94 -12.23
CA SER A 87 -7.27 7.83 -11.04
C SER A 87 -7.75 6.73 -10.09
N ARG A 88 -9.07 6.63 -9.84
CA ARG A 88 -9.65 5.59 -8.97
C ARG A 88 -9.51 4.18 -9.54
N GLN A 89 -9.70 4.02 -10.85
CA GLN A 89 -9.61 2.72 -11.51
C GLN A 89 -8.16 2.20 -11.46
N ILE A 90 -7.19 3.03 -11.84
CA ILE A 90 -5.76 2.68 -11.78
C ILE A 90 -5.34 2.34 -10.34
N TYR A 91 -5.72 3.16 -9.35
CA TYR A 91 -5.39 2.90 -7.94
C TYR A 91 -5.97 1.57 -7.44
N SER A 92 -7.23 1.28 -7.81
CA SER A 92 -7.89 0.03 -7.43
C SER A 92 -7.20 -1.18 -8.04
N ALA A 93 -6.75 -1.08 -9.30
CA ALA A 93 -6.00 -2.13 -9.98
C ALA A 93 -4.63 -2.38 -9.31
N ILE A 94 -3.88 -1.33 -8.96
CA ILE A 94 -2.63 -1.45 -8.20
C ILE A 94 -2.86 -2.16 -6.87
N LYS A 95 -3.88 -1.73 -6.11
CA LYS A 95 -4.22 -2.34 -4.82
C LYS A 95 -4.64 -3.81 -4.97
N ALA A 96 -5.32 -4.17 -6.06
CA ALA A 96 -5.70 -5.55 -6.35
C ALA A 96 -4.50 -6.40 -6.76
N SER A 97 -3.62 -5.88 -7.63
CA SER A 97 -2.39 -6.55 -8.07
C SER A 97 -1.44 -6.79 -6.88
N ASN A 98 -1.22 -5.79 -6.04
CA ASN A 98 -0.40 -5.92 -4.83
C ASN A 98 -0.98 -6.93 -3.83
N ARG A 99 -2.31 -7.11 -3.78
CA ARG A 99 -2.93 -8.17 -2.95
C ARG A 99 -2.78 -9.56 -3.55
N LYS A 100 -2.83 -9.69 -4.89
CA LYS A 100 -2.80 -10.98 -5.59
C LYS A 100 -1.39 -11.51 -5.86
N LYS A 101 -0.39 -10.65 -6.11
CA LYS A 101 1.00 -11.04 -6.37
C LYS A 101 1.87 -11.15 -5.11
N ASN A 102 1.58 -10.43 -4.01
CA ASN A 102 2.60 -10.18 -2.97
C ASN A 102 2.34 -10.75 -1.56
N ILE A 103 1.44 -11.71 -1.36
CA ILE A 103 1.37 -12.43 -0.07
C ILE A 103 2.31 -13.65 -0.06
N PRO A 104 2.31 -14.53 -1.08
CA PRO A 104 3.23 -15.67 -1.12
C PRO A 104 4.60 -15.32 -1.72
N LEU A 105 4.65 -14.66 -2.90
CA LEU A 105 5.90 -14.47 -3.68
C LEU A 105 6.91 -13.49 -3.07
N ASN A 106 6.47 -12.50 -2.30
CA ASN A 106 7.37 -11.57 -1.60
C ASN A 106 7.84 -12.07 -0.23
N THR A 107 7.43 -13.29 0.16
CA THR A 107 7.75 -13.89 1.46
C THR A 107 8.50 -15.22 1.30
N TYR A 108 8.81 -15.65 0.06
CA TYR A 108 9.65 -16.83 -0.14
C TYR A 108 11.11 -16.50 0.15
N ILE A 109 11.53 -16.90 1.34
CA ILE A 109 12.92 -16.95 1.73
C ILE A 109 13.43 -18.36 1.40
N SER A 110 14.53 -18.46 0.65
CA SER A 110 15.18 -19.75 0.39
C SER A 110 15.67 -20.35 1.69
N LEU A 111 15.35 -21.62 1.97
CA LEU A 111 15.86 -22.34 3.15
C LEU A 111 17.39 -22.43 3.17
N TYR A 112 18.05 -22.31 2.01
CA TYR A 112 19.50 -22.29 1.87
C TYR A 112 20.08 -20.87 1.81
N ALA A 113 19.26 -19.84 1.96
CA ALA A 113 19.78 -18.48 2.07
C ALA A 113 20.56 -18.34 3.39
N PRO A 114 21.63 -17.53 3.41
CA PRO A 114 22.31 -17.16 4.64
C PRO A 114 21.29 -16.56 5.61
N ALA A 115 21.29 -17.03 6.85
CA ALA A 115 20.37 -16.53 7.86
C ALA A 115 20.67 -15.08 8.28
N TYR A 116 21.91 -14.65 8.10
CA TYR A 116 22.40 -13.32 8.41
C TYR A 116 22.89 -12.65 7.12
N GLY A 117 22.72 -11.32 7.00
CA GLY A 117 23.06 -10.57 5.79
C GLY A 117 24.55 -10.67 5.43
N GLU A 118 24.89 -10.44 4.16
CA GLU A 118 26.24 -10.63 3.56
C GLU A 118 27.40 -9.86 4.21
N ASN A 119 27.13 -9.03 5.24
CA ASN A 119 28.12 -8.21 5.95
C ASN A 119 28.57 -8.81 7.29
N SER A 120 28.23 -10.06 7.61
CA SER A 120 28.80 -10.76 8.77
C SER A 120 30.15 -11.36 8.38
N ASP A 121 31.24 -10.91 9.02
CA ASP A 121 32.63 -11.40 8.87
C ASP A 121 32.84 -12.85 9.39
N SER A 122 31.78 -13.64 9.44
CA SER A 122 31.77 -15.03 9.90
C SER A 122 32.01 -15.93 8.69
N GLU A 123 33.09 -16.72 8.70
CA GLU A 123 33.45 -17.65 7.62
C GLU A 123 32.42 -18.78 7.41
N GLU A 124 31.49 -18.95 8.36
CA GLU A 124 30.39 -19.91 8.29
C GLU A 124 29.08 -19.19 7.97
N LYS A 125 28.64 -19.28 6.70
CA LYS A 125 27.32 -18.82 6.27
C LYS A 125 26.26 -19.84 6.70
N GLU A 126 25.89 -19.84 7.97
CA GLU A 126 24.75 -20.63 8.46
C GLU A 126 23.52 -20.36 7.59
N THR A 127 22.89 -21.42 7.10
CA THR A 127 21.69 -21.29 6.28
C THR A 127 20.45 -21.37 7.15
N LEU A 128 19.34 -20.83 6.66
CA LEU A 128 18.08 -20.82 7.42
C LEU A 128 17.58 -22.22 7.79
N VAL A 129 17.93 -23.25 7.00
CA VAL A 129 17.62 -24.64 7.32
C VAL A 129 18.38 -25.15 8.54
N ASP A 130 19.59 -24.66 8.78
CA ASP A 130 20.45 -25.05 9.90
C ASP A 130 19.87 -24.47 11.21
N ILE A 131 19.41 -23.22 11.18
CA ILE A 131 18.70 -22.57 12.30
C ILE A 131 17.39 -23.27 12.62
N ILE A 132 16.60 -23.63 11.60
CA ILE A 132 15.32 -24.31 11.81
C ILE A 132 15.53 -25.69 12.45
N HIS A 133 16.62 -26.39 12.11
CA HIS A 133 16.98 -27.65 12.77
C HIS A 133 17.48 -27.43 14.21
N GLN A 134 18.27 -26.38 14.49
CA GLN A 134 18.67 -26.02 15.86
C GLN A 134 17.47 -25.73 16.77
N LYS A 135 16.41 -25.09 16.25
CA LYS A 135 15.20 -24.77 17.03
C LYS A 135 14.41 -26.00 17.50
N ASN A 136 14.64 -27.17 16.91
CA ASN A 136 14.07 -28.44 17.37
C ASN A 136 14.96 -29.15 18.41
N VAL A 137 16.10 -28.55 18.77
CA VAL A 137 17.03 -29.03 19.81
C VAL A 137 17.24 -27.91 20.85
N SER A 138 16.16 -27.31 21.35
CA SER A 138 16.28 -26.46 22.55
C SER A 138 16.20 -27.34 23.80
N ASN A 139 17.30 -27.40 24.56
CA ASN A 139 17.33 -28.06 25.86
C ASN A 139 16.32 -27.34 26.79
N PRO A 140 15.50 -28.04 27.60
CA PRO A 140 14.55 -27.42 28.54
C PRO A 140 15.12 -26.30 29.41
N GLU A 141 16.43 -26.29 29.70
CA GLU A 141 17.11 -25.19 30.40
C GLU A 141 17.09 -23.86 29.61
N GLU A 142 17.33 -23.92 28.30
CA GLU A 142 17.36 -22.76 27.41
C GLU A 142 15.96 -22.15 27.21
N LEU A 143 14.93 -23.00 27.15
CA LEU A 143 13.53 -22.57 27.14
C LEU A 143 13.10 -21.84 28.43
N VAL A 144 13.69 -22.20 29.57
CA VAL A 144 13.44 -21.52 30.86
C VAL A 144 14.14 -20.16 30.87
N ILE A 145 15.40 -20.10 30.42
CA ILE A 145 16.17 -18.86 30.32
C ILE A 145 15.50 -17.86 29.35
N ASP A 146 15.02 -18.31 28.19
CA ASP A 146 14.31 -17.46 27.23
C ASP A 146 13.00 -16.89 27.81
N LYS A 147 12.28 -17.71 28.59
CA LYS A 147 11.05 -17.28 29.26
C LYS A 147 11.34 -16.24 30.36
N GLU A 148 12.43 -16.40 31.10
CA GLU A 148 12.88 -15.44 32.12
C GLU A 148 13.33 -14.12 31.48
N ASN A 149 14.13 -14.19 30.41
CA ASN A 149 14.56 -13.03 29.64
C ASN A 149 13.37 -12.24 29.07
N THR A 150 12.40 -12.95 28.47
CA THR A 150 11.19 -12.31 27.93
C THR A 150 10.40 -11.60 29.03
N SER A 151 10.23 -12.25 30.19
CA SER A 151 9.52 -11.67 31.34
C SER A 151 10.24 -10.45 31.91
N MET A 152 11.58 -10.48 31.92
CA MET A 152 12.42 -9.37 32.39
C MET A 152 12.35 -8.17 31.43
N ILE A 153 12.40 -8.41 30.12
CA ILE A 153 12.23 -7.37 29.08
C ILE A 153 10.87 -6.70 29.23
N GLU A 154 9.81 -7.50 29.36
CA GLU A 154 8.45 -7.00 29.51
C GLU A 154 8.32 -6.13 30.77
N TYR A 155 8.85 -6.61 31.90
CA TYR A 155 8.83 -5.89 33.17
C TYR A 155 9.56 -4.54 33.08
N GLU A 156 10.80 -4.52 32.58
CA GLU A 156 11.60 -3.29 32.47
C GLU A 156 11.03 -2.31 31.45
N LEU A 157 10.50 -2.82 30.33
CA LEU A 157 9.83 -1.99 29.34
C LEU A 157 8.59 -1.31 29.94
N VAL A 158 7.68 -2.08 30.54
CA VAL A 158 6.43 -1.56 31.12
C VAL A 158 6.71 -0.56 32.25
N ARG A 159 7.81 -0.71 33.00
CA ARG A 159 8.21 0.29 34.02
C ARG A 159 8.64 1.62 33.41
N ARG A 160 9.27 1.61 32.23
CA ARG A 160 9.79 2.80 31.56
C ARG A 160 8.75 3.52 30.71
N LEU A 161 7.65 2.84 30.34
CA LEU A 161 6.56 3.44 29.57
C LEU A 161 5.68 4.35 30.44
N SER A 162 5.29 5.50 29.88
CA SER A 162 4.23 6.35 30.42
C SER A 162 2.85 5.71 30.22
N ASN A 163 1.83 6.17 30.95
CA ASN A 163 0.47 5.64 30.83
C ASN A 163 -0.08 5.70 29.40
N LEU A 164 0.22 6.77 28.66
CA LEU A 164 -0.17 6.89 27.26
C LEU A 164 0.57 5.87 26.39
N GLU A 165 1.87 5.69 26.60
CA GLU A 165 2.66 4.72 25.83
C GLU A 165 2.23 3.28 26.12
N LYS A 166 1.80 2.96 27.35
CA LYS A 166 1.22 1.65 27.67
C LYS A 166 -0.06 1.38 26.88
N GLN A 167 -0.98 2.36 26.87
CA GLN A 167 -2.23 2.27 26.11
C GLN A 167 -1.98 2.17 24.60
N VAL A 168 -1.01 2.94 24.09
CA VAL A 168 -0.62 2.88 22.68
C VAL A 168 0.02 1.54 22.34
N LEU A 169 0.90 1.00 23.18
CA LEU A 169 1.53 -0.29 22.96
C LEU A 169 0.49 -1.43 22.97
N ASP A 170 -0.43 -1.44 23.94
CA ASP A 170 -1.47 -2.47 24.05
C ASP A 170 -2.37 -2.51 22.80
N LEU A 171 -2.84 -1.35 22.33
CA LEU A 171 -3.64 -1.26 21.10
C LEU A 171 -2.81 -1.59 19.84
N TYR A 172 -1.53 -1.25 19.82
CA TYR A 172 -0.63 -1.59 18.71
C TYR A 172 -0.38 -3.11 18.63
N MET A 173 -0.27 -3.80 19.78
CA MET A 173 -0.14 -5.26 19.86
C MET A 173 -1.41 -5.99 19.41
N GLN A 174 -2.56 -5.31 19.36
CA GLN A 174 -3.82 -5.80 18.79
C GLN A 174 -3.97 -5.52 17.28
N ASP A 175 -2.87 -5.20 16.59
CA ASP A 175 -2.80 -4.87 15.16
C ASP A 175 -3.54 -3.59 14.72
N LEU A 176 -3.88 -2.70 15.66
CA LEU A 176 -4.46 -1.39 15.30
C LEU A 176 -3.38 -0.48 14.73
N LYS A 177 -3.71 0.22 13.64
CA LYS A 177 -2.83 1.24 13.06
C LYS A 177 -2.85 2.52 13.89
N TYR A 178 -1.76 3.29 13.86
CA TYR A 178 -1.64 4.51 14.67
C TYR A 178 -2.80 5.52 14.49
N ILE A 179 -3.41 5.59 13.30
CA ILE A 179 -4.60 6.41 13.03
C ILE A 179 -5.82 5.89 13.81
N GLN A 180 -6.02 4.57 13.83
CA GLN A 180 -7.12 3.94 14.57
C GLN A 180 -6.90 4.05 16.09
N ILE A 181 -5.65 3.93 16.54
CA ILE A 181 -5.27 4.16 17.94
C ILE A 181 -5.56 5.61 18.35
N ALA A 182 -5.30 6.57 17.44
CA ALA A 182 -5.58 7.99 17.67
C ALA A 182 -7.08 8.24 17.86
N GLU A 183 -7.92 7.62 17.03
CA GLU A 183 -9.37 7.64 17.15
C GLU A 183 -9.85 7.01 18.46
N VAL A 184 -9.34 5.82 18.82
CA VAL A 184 -9.71 5.09 20.05
C VAL A 184 -9.35 5.88 21.31
N LEU A 185 -8.18 6.53 21.33
CA LEU A 185 -7.70 7.30 22.48
C LEU A 185 -8.14 8.76 22.49
N GLY A 186 -8.86 9.22 21.46
CA GLY A 186 -9.27 10.62 21.30
C GLY A 186 -8.07 11.58 21.27
N LYS A 187 -6.98 11.18 20.59
CA LYS A 187 -5.74 11.95 20.47
C LYS A 187 -5.42 12.25 19.01
N GLU A 188 -4.54 13.22 18.80
CA GLU A 188 -4.00 13.50 17.47
C GLU A 188 -3.12 12.34 16.98
N PRO A 189 -3.17 11.97 15.68
CA PRO A 189 -2.32 10.92 15.12
C PRO A 189 -0.83 11.15 15.37
N LYS A 190 -0.39 12.42 15.35
CA LYS A 190 0.98 12.83 15.68
C LYS A 190 1.38 12.49 17.12
N THR A 191 0.44 12.54 18.05
CA THR A 191 0.69 12.18 19.45
C THR A 191 0.95 10.67 19.60
N ILE A 192 0.22 9.84 18.83
CA ILE A 192 0.40 8.39 18.81
C ILE A 192 1.71 8.01 18.13
N ASP A 193 2.04 8.63 17.00
CA ASP A 193 3.31 8.44 16.29
C ASP A 193 4.50 8.73 17.22
N ASN A 194 4.49 9.90 17.88
CA ASN A 194 5.49 10.26 18.87
C ASN A 194 5.58 9.26 20.03
N ALA A 195 4.46 8.68 20.47
CA ALA A 195 4.45 7.65 21.50
C ALA A 195 5.11 6.35 21.01
N LEU A 196 4.81 5.91 19.79
CA LEU A 196 5.45 4.74 19.16
C LEU A 196 6.96 4.93 18.99
N THR A 197 7.40 6.12 18.57
CA THR A 197 8.83 6.44 18.50
C THR A 197 9.50 6.29 19.86
N ARG A 198 8.90 6.87 20.92
CA ARG A 198 9.46 6.77 22.29
C ARG A 198 9.44 5.34 22.83
N ILE A 199 8.39 4.56 22.56
CA ILE A 199 8.33 3.13 22.91
C ILE A 199 9.51 2.39 22.28
N LYS A 200 9.76 2.57 20.97
CA LYS A 200 10.89 1.94 20.27
C LYS A 200 12.24 2.35 20.86
N THR A 201 12.42 3.64 21.19
CA THR A 201 13.64 4.11 21.85
C THR A 201 13.85 3.44 23.21
N LYS A 202 12.80 3.35 24.03
CA LYS A 202 12.86 2.72 25.36
C LYS A 202 13.11 1.22 25.28
N LEU A 203 12.50 0.53 24.33
CA LEU A 203 12.77 -0.89 24.07
C LEU A 203 14.24 -1.11 23.71
N ASN A 204 14.80 -0.31 22.80
CA ASN A 204 16.22 -0.40 22.44
C ASN A 204 17.16 -0.07 23.59
N GLN A 205 16.74 0.69 24.59
CA GLN A 205 17.51 0.92 25.82
C GLN A 205 17.44 -0.29 26.75
N VAL A 206 16.24 -0.86 26.96
CA VAL A 206 16.09 -2.08 27.78
C VAL A 206 16.93 -3.22 27.22
N LEU A 207 16.93 -3.42 25.90
CA LEU A 207 17.74 -4.45 25.23
C LEU A 207 19.25 -4.20 25.30
N LYS A 208 19.70 -2.97 25.59
CA LYS A 208 21.11 -2.63 25.79
C LYS A 208 21.55 -2.71 27.25
N ASP A 209 20.59 -2.58 28.16
CA ASP A 209 20.81 -2.64 29.61
C ASP A 209 20.81 -4.10 30.13
N MET A 210 20.41 -5.05 29.29
CA MET A 210 20.54 -6.50 29.49
C MET A 210 21.88 -7.02 28.95
#